data_AF-A0A2S7KFA8-F1
#
_entry.id   AF-A0A2S7KFA8-F1
#
_cell.length_a   1.000
_cell.length_b   1.000
_cell.length_c   1.000
_cell.angle_alpha   90.00
_cell.angle_beta   90.00
_cell.angle_gamma   90.00
#
_symmetry.space_group_name_H-M   'P 1'
#
loop_
_entity.id
_entity.type
_entity.pdbx_description
1 polymer ?
#
loop_
_entity_poly.entity_id
_entity_poly.type
_entity_poly.pdbx_seq_one_letter_code
_entity_poly.pdbx_strand_id
1 'polypeptide(L)' 'MQHIAGIARDQMVFTSLEDSISGENPVRFIDVFVENIDLKALGFELRTPKTEGRPNSRKKIFLI' A
#
# COMPACT_ATOMS: atom_id res chain seq x y z
N MET A 1 -28.07 -10.69 25.96
CA MET A 1 -27.85 -10.88 24.52
C MET A 1 -27.02 -9.72 24.02
N GLN A 2 -25.83 -9.96 23.47
CA GLN A 2 -25.06 -8.88 22.84
C GLN A 2 -25.52 -8.75 21.40
N HIS A 3 -26.13 -7.61 21.07
CA HIS A 3 -26.51 -7.27 19.71
C HIS A 3 -25.28 -6.72 18.98
N ILE A 4 -25.06 -7.17 17.74
CA ILE A 4 -24.01 -6.63 16.88
C ILE A 4 -24.50 -5.27 16.37
N ALA A 5 -23.80 -4.20 16.73
CA ALA A 5 -24.10 -2.87 16.22
C ALA A 5 -23.70 -2.76 14.74
N GLY A 6 -24.61 -2.27 13.90
CA GLY A 6 -24.35 -2.05 12.48
C GLY A 6 -23.50 -0.79 12.23
N ILE A 7 -22.88 -0.74 11.06
CA ILE A 7 -22.19 0.44 10.51
C ILE A 7 -23.07 1.13 9.47
N ALA A 8 -23.01 2.46 9.40
CA ALA A 8 -23.81 3.23 8.45
C ALA A 8 -23.39 2.92 7.00
N ARG A 9 -24.37 2.75 6.11
CA ARG A 9 -24.15 2.30 4.71
C ARG A 9 -23.32 3.27 3.87
N ASP A 10 -23.38 4.55 4.22
CA ASP A 10 -22.74 5.67 3.54
C ASP A 10 -21.45 6.12 4.23
N GLN A 11 -21.01 5.42 5.27
CA GLN A 11 -19.80 5.75 5.99
C GLN A 11 -18.56 5.43 5.15
N MET A 12 -17.75 6.46 4.88
CA MET A 12 -16.43 6.30 4.30
C MET A 12 -15.48 5.69 5.33
N VAL A 13 -14.75 4.65 4.94
CA VAL A 13 -13.75 3.98 5.78
C VAL A 13 -12.41 4.00 5.07
N PHE A 14 -11.35 4.30 5.82
CA PHE A 14 -9.98 4.10 5.38
C PHE A 14 -9.49 2.76 5.92
N THR A 15 -8.96 1.93 5.04
CA THR A 15 -8.41 0.62 5.36
C THR A 15 -7.11 0.43 4.59
N SER A 16 -6.19 -0.31 5.21
CA SER A 16 -4.96 -0.76 4.60
C SER A 16 -5.11 -2.19 4.12
N LEU A 17 -4.38 -2.58 3.06
CA LEU A 17 -4.31 -4.00 2.66
C LEU A 17 -3.76 -4.88 3.78
N GLU A 18 -2.93 -4.29 4.65
CA GLU A 18 -2.40 -4.88 5.88
C GLU A 18 -3.50 -5.31 6.86
N ASP A 19 -4.67 -4.66 6.83
CA ASP A 19 -5.81 -5.03 7.68
C ASP A 19 -6.55 -6.27 7.14
N SER A 20 -6.42 -6.54 5.83
CA SER A 20 -7.18 -7.56 5.11
C SER A 20 -6.35 -8.79 4.73
N ILE A 21 -5.03 -8.62 4.58
CA ILE A 21 -4.11 -9.66 4.11
C ILE A 21 -3.13 -10.00 5.24
N SER A 22 -3.24 -11.20 5.80
CA SER A 22 -2.28 -11.71 6.81
C SER A 22 -0.83 -11.64 6.32
N GLY A 23 0.12 -11.40 7.23
CA GLY A 23 1.57 -11.42 6.95
C GLY A 23 2.06 -12.75 6.37
N GLU A 24 1.42 -13.85 6.74
CA GLU A 24 1.72 -15.20 6.25
C GLU A 24 0.95 -15.56 4.98
N ASN A 25 0.20 -14.63 4.38
CA ASN A 25 -0.55 -14.90 3.17
C ASN A 25 0.42 -15.12 1.99
N PRO A 26 0.33 -16.24 1.25
CA PRO A 26 1.19 -16.54 0.11
C PRO A 26 1.23 -15.44 -0.96
N VAL A 27 0.18 -14.62 -1.09
CA VAL A 27 0.15 -13.49 -2.02
C VAL A 27 1.25 -12.46 -1.71
N ARG A 28 1.68 -12.35 -0.45
CA ARG A 28 2.78 -11.46 -0.01
C ARG A 28 4.15 -11.91 -0.49
N PHE A 29 4.26 -13.07 -1.13
CA PHE A 29 5.47 -13.44 -1.86
C PHE A 29 5.83 -12.37 -2.92
N ILE A 30 4.85 -11.64 -3.46
CA ILE A 30 5.11 -10.54 -4.40
C ILE A 30 5.91 -9.39 -3.77
N ASP A 31 5.75 -9.14 -2.47
CA ASP A 31 6.44 -8.06 -1.74
C ASP A 31 7.97 -8.26 -1.84
N VAL A 32 8.44 -9.50 -1.81
CA VAL A 32 9.86 -9.85 -1.95
C VAL A 32 10.39 -9.46 -3.34
N PHE A 33 9.60 -9.61 -4.40
CA PHE A 33 10.03 -9.17 -5.74
C PHE A 33 10.07 -7.66 -5.84
N VAL A 34 9.06 -6.97 -5.30
CA VAL A 34 8.98 -5.51 -5.32
C VAL A 34 10.22 -4.87 -4.71
N GLU A 35 10.76 -5.46 -3.63
CA GLU A 35 11.98 -4.97 -2.99
C GLU A 35 13.25 -5.22 -3.82
N ASN A 36 13.23 -6.20 -4.72
CA ASN A 36 14.37 -6.56 -5.56
C ASN A 36 14.27 -6.02 -7.00
N ILE A 37 13.18 -5.31 -7.35
CA ILE A 37 13.04 -4.70 -8.67
C ILE A 37 13.95 -3.47 -8.78
N ASP A 38 14.93 -3.55 -9.70
CA ASP A 38 15.70 -2.39 -10.12
C ASP A 38 14.88 -1.52 -11.09
N LEU A 39 14.20 -0.54 -10.52
CA LEU A 39 13.42 0.43 -11.28
C LEU A 39 14.28 1.22 -12.29
N LYS A 40 15.57 1.45 -12.03
CA LYS A 40 16.45 2.13 -12.99
C LYS A 40 16.74 1.25 -14.19
N ALA A 41 17.01 -0.04 -13.98
CA ALA A 41 17.21 -1.00 -15.06
C ALA A 41 15.98 -1.16 -15.96
N LEU A 42 14.78 -0.97 -15.39
CA LEU A 42 13.51 -0.95 -16.11
C LEU A 42 13.22 0.40 -16.82
N GLY A 43 14.13 1.37 -16.76
CA GLY A 43 13.98 2.67 -17.42
C GLY A 43 13.13 3.69 -16.63
N PHE A 44 12.79 3.42 -15.38
CA PHE A 44 12.10 4.40 -14.53
C PHE A 44 13.09 5.41 -13.96
N GLU A 45 12.81 6.69 -14.19
CA GLU A 45 13.56 7.78 -13.57
C GLU A 45 13.11 8.01 -12.12
N LEU A 46 13.97 7.66 -11.17
CA LEU A 46 13.75 7.97 -9.77
C LEU A 46 13.94 9.48 -9.53
N ARG A 47 12.87 10.26 -9.67
CA ARG A 47 12.90 11.68 -9.28
C ARG A 47 13.14 11.82 -7.78
N THR A 48 14.06 12.72 -7.41
CA THR A 48 14.25 13.19 -6.05
C THR A 48 13.00 13.97 -5.63
N PRO A 49 12.39 13.66 -4.47
CA PRO A 49 11.30 14.46 -3.95
C PRO A 49 11.76 15.91 -3.81
N LYS A 50 10.93 16.86 -4.21
CA LYS A 50 11.19 18.27 -3.93
C LYS A 50 11.06 18.51 -2.43
N THR A 51 11.88 19.43 -1.89
CA THR A 51 11.84 19.84 -0.48
C THR A 51 10.50 20.51 -0.11
N GLU A 52 9.80 21.06 -1.10
CA GLU A 52 8.52 21.75 -0.96
C GLU A 52 7.46 21.12 -1.89
N GLY A 53 6.20 21.13 -1.44
CA GLY A 53 5.04 20.60 -2.16
C GLY A 53 4.39 19.41 -1.48
N ARG A 54 3.38 18.80 -2.14
CA ARG A 54 2.71 17.60 -1.62
C ARG A 54 3.74 16.47 -1.46
N PRO A 55 3.87 15.85 -0.28
CA PRO A 55 4.80 14.75 -0.07
C PRO A 55 4.60 13.69 -1.15
N ASN A 56 5.70 13.29 -1.79
CA ASN A 56 5.63 12.18 -2.73
C ASN A 56 5.18 10.94 -1.96
N SER A 57 4.16 10.24 -2.44
CA SER A 57 3.75 8.96 -1.83
C SER A 57 4.97 8.03 -1.81
N ARG A 58 5.21 7.35 -0.68
CA ARG A 58 6.33 6.41 -0.55
C ARG A 58 6.27 5.44 -1.74
N LYS A 59 7.38 5.30 -2.47
CA LYS A 59 7.48 4.52 -3.71
C LYS A 59 7.04 3.06 -3.57
N LYS A 60 7.08 2.51 -2.34
CA LYS A 60 6.54 1.17 -2.02
C LYS A 60 5.03 1.02 -2.25
N ILE A 61 4.26 2.12 -2.21
CA ILE A 61 2.78 2.08 -2.29
C ILE A 61 2.30 1.90 -3.74
N PHE A 62 3.15 2.11 -4.75
CA PHE A 62 2.72 2.04 -6.17
C PHE A 62 2.87 0.64 -6.80
N LEU A 63 3.42 -0.32 -6.06
CA LEU A 63 3.73 -1.67 -6.54
C LEU A 63 2.91 -2.76 -5.84
N ILE A 64 1.82 -2.38 -5.15
CA ILE A 64 0.84 -3.27 -4.53
C ILE A 64 -0.56 -2.77 -4.88
#